data_AF-A0A846RTD7-F1
#
_entry.id   AF-A0A846RTD7-F1
#
_cell.length_a   1.000
_cell.length_b   1.000
_cell.length_c   1.000
_cell.angle_alpha   90.00
_cell.angle_beta   90.00
_cell.angle_gamma   90.00
#
_symmetry.space_group_name_H-M   'P 1'
#
loop_
_entity.id
_entity.type
_entity.pdbx_description
1 polymer ?
#
loop_
_entity_poly.entity_id
_entity_poly.type
_entity_poly.pdbx_seq_one_letter_code
_entity_poly.pdbx_strand_id
1 'polypeptide(L)'
;MLNRRKEPARYTDREDAGHALAASLKPVLASSSPLILALPRGGVPVAAVVAEEYRAPLDVVMVRKVGVPEFPELAMGAIASIGGRLETVRNAHVLQEMHEPDAAFARVAAHEEKELARREGLYRAGMGPLSVAGRTVVIVDDGVATGATMRAAIAALRAQEAGAVVAAAPVFLGSAEESLGELVDALVSPWSATNLPAVGSAYRTFPQVTDSEVRQLLTAARGRRLGNMTDYLDLPDAYQTYLTTLDDDAAAAVLPVLKQSAAGGEHGVLVTTNLGPDTQAEVSPEVPFGEVRETVR
;
A
#
# COMPACT_ATOMS: atom_id res chain seq x y z
N MET A 1 -30.58 -3.63 18.19
CA MET A 1 -30.07 -2.94 19.40
C MET A 1 -28.60 -2.62 19.17
N LEU A 2 -28.26 -1.36 18.90
CA LEU A 2 -26.87 -0.94 18.70
C LEU A 2 -26.11 -1.12 20.02
N ASN A 3 -25.14 -2.02 20.02
CA ASN A 3 -24.27 -2.26 21.15
C ASN A 3 -23.42 -1.00 21.33
N ARG A 4 -23.76 -0.13 22.30
CA ARG A 4 -22.94 1.03 22.68
C ARG A 4 -21.61 0.51 23.22
N ARG A 5 -20.64 0.28 22.32
CA ARG A 5 -19.26 0.00 22.72
C ARG A 5 -18.75 1.23 23.46
N LYS A 6 -18.30 1.01 24.69
CA LYS A 6 -17.66 2.00 25.57
C LYS A 6 -16.61 2.74 24.74
N GLU A 7 -16.69 4.08 24.67
CA GLU A 7 -15.67 4.87 23.96
C GLU A 7 -14.29 4.44 24.49
N PRO A 8 -13.38 3.93 23.63
CA PRO A 8 -12.08 3.50 24.09
C PRO A 8 -11.32 4.70 24.66
N ALA A 9 -10.45 4.43 25.63
CA ALA A 9 -9.46 5.43 26.03
C ALA A 9 -8.64 5.82 24.80
N ARG A 10 -8.27 7.10 24.68
CA ARG A 10 -7.41 7.58 23.59
C ARG A 10 -6.19 6.67 23.44
N TYR A 11 -5.80 6.40 22.20
CA TYR A 11 -4.54 5.73 21.88
C TYR A 11 -3.39 6.57 22.40
N THR A 12 -2.33 5.91 22.84
CA THR A 12 -1.12 6.62 23.28
C THR A 12 -0.43 7.29 22.10
N ASP A 13 -0.27 6.57 21.00
CA ASP A 13 0.33 7.00 19.73
C ASP A 13 -0.16 6.09 18.58
N ARG A 14 0.47 6.20 17.40
CA ARG A 14 0.13 5.38 16.22
C ARG A 14 0.49 3.90 16.38
N GLU A 15 1.46 3.56 17.21
CA GLU A 15 1.88 2.18 17.43
C GLU A 15 0.81 1.43 18.24
N ASP A 16 0.37 2.02 19.35
CA ASP A 16 -0.76 1.52 20.16
C ASP A 16 -2.04 1.33 19.32
N ALA A 17 -2.34 2.32 18.47
CA ALA A 17 -3.46 2.25 17.54
C ALA A 17 -3.31 1.14 16.50
N GLY A 18 -2.08 0.88 16.04
CA GLY A 18 -1.74 -0.23 15.13
C GLY A 18 -2.01 -1.60 15.75
N HIS A 19 -1.61 -1.82 17.01
CA HIS A 19 -1.90 -3.09 17.70
C HIS A 19 -3.41 -3.31 17.90
N ALA A 20 -4.15 -2.25 18.26
CA ALA A 20 -5.61 -2.32 18.38
C ALA A 20 -6.29 -2.65 17.04
N LEU A 21 -5.80 -2.06 15.95
CA LEU A 21 -6.29 -2.33 14.60
C LEU A 21 -5.97 -3.77 14.17
N ALA A 22 -4.74 -4.23 14.37
CA ALA A 22 -4.31 -5.58 14.06
C ALA A 22 -5.16 -6.65 14.78
N ALA A 23 -5.47 -6.42 16.06
CA ALA A 23 -6.36 -7.29 16.82
C ALA A 23 -7.79 -7.32 16.24
N SER A 24 -8.30 -6.17 15.78
CA SER A 24 -9.64 -6.05 15.18
C SER A 24 -9.74 -6.65 13.78
N LEU A 25 -8.63 -6.78 13.08
CA LEU A 25 -8.55 -7.43 11.76
C LEU A 25 -8.62 -8.97 11.82
N LYS A 26 -8.33 -9.59 12.97
CA LYS A 26 -8.26 -11.06 13.13
C LYS A 26 -9.50 -11.81 12.62
N PRO A 27 -10.73 -11.43 13.00
CA PRO A 27 -11.93 -12.12 12.53
C PRO A 27 -12.19 -11.97 11.03
N VAL A 28 -11.61 -10.94 10.38
CA VAL A 28 -11.79 -10.66 8.96
C VAL A 28 -10.74 -11.38 8.12
N LEU A 29 -9.49 -11.38 8.56
CA LEU A 29 -8.37 -11.89 7.76
C LEU A 29 -8.08 -13.38 7.98
N ALA A 30 -8.54 -13.99 9.07
CA ALA A 30 -8.36 -15.43 9.36
C ALA A 30 -6.93 -15.92 9.02
N SER A 31 -6.81 -16.96 8.16
CA SER A 31 -5.53 -17.55 7.70
C SER A 31 -5.02 -16.96 6.37
N SER A 32 -5.56 -15.82 5.91
CA SER A 32 -5.08 -15.18 4.68
C SER A 32 -3.69 -14.57 4.85
N SER A 33 -2.93 -14.49 3.77
CA SER A 33 -1.66 -13.74 3.69
C SER A 33 -1.92 -12.41 2.96
N PRO A 34 -2.36 -11.36 3.68
CA PRO A 34 -2.74 -10.10 3.05
C PRO A 34 -1.51 -9.34 2.54
N LEU A 35 -1.73 -8.44 1.59
CA LEU A 35 -0.83 -7.32 1.32
C LEU A 35 -1.30 -6.10 2.12
N ILE A 36 -0.44 -5.54 2.96
CA ILE A 36 -0.74 -4.32 3.71
C ILE A 36 -0.28 -3.12 2.89
N LEU A 37 -1.22 -2.21 2.60
CA LEU A 37 -0.94 -0.97 1.90
C LEU A 37 -1.26 0.23 2.80
N ALA A 38 -0.25 1.06 3.06
CA ALA A 38 -0.44 2.28 3.84
C ALA A 38 -0.86 3.46 2.94
N LEU A 39 -1.72 4.34 3.47
CA LEU A 39 -1.92 5.69 2.96
C LEU A 39 -0.92 6.65 3.63
N PRO A 40 0.05 7.22 2.87
CA PRO A 40 1.06 8.08 3.47
C PRO A 40 0.52 9.47 3.83
N ARG A 41 1.07 10.13 4.84
CA ARG A 41 2.20 9.66 5.70
C ARG A 41 1.72 8.99 6.97
N GLY A 42 0.61 9.49 7.52
CA GLY A 42 0.08 9.10 8.82
C GLY A 42 -0.21 7.62 8.97
N GLY A 43 -0.73 6.97 7.92
CA GLY A 43 -1.03 5.55 7.92
C GLY A 43 0.19 4.62 7.99
N VAL A 44 1.38 5.07 7.61
CA VAL A 44 2.56 4.18 7.49
C VAL A 44 2.99 3.58 8.83
N PRO A 45 3.16 4.34 9.93
CA PRO A 45 3.44 3.75 11.25
C PRO A 45 2.39 2.74 11.72
N VAL A 46 1.10 3.01 11.49
CA VAL A 46 0.01 2.10 11.87
C VAL A 46 0.08 0.81 11.03
N ALA A 47 0.26 0.96 9.71
CA ALA A 47 0.38 -0.14 8.77
C ALA A 47 1.61 -1.01 9.04
N ALA A 48 2.73 -0.42 9.48
CA ALA A 48 3.94 -1.15 9.82
C ALA A 48 3.72 -2.13 10.99
N VAL A 49 2.97 -1.71 12.02
CA VAL A 49 2.58 -2.58 13.12
C VAL A 49 1.65 -3.69 12.63
N VAL A 50 0.64 -3.36 11.82
CA VAL A 50 -0.27 -4.36 11.25
C VAL A 50 0.49 -5.38 10.40
N ALA A 51 1.40 -4.94 9.53
CA ALA A 51 2.22 -5.81 8.70
C ALA A 51 3.10 -6.75 9.55
N GLU A 52 3.65 -6.26 10.66
CA GLU A 52 4.45 -7.06 11.57
C GLU A 52 3.63 -8.15 12.28
N GLU A 53 2.46 -7.81 12.81
CA GLU A 53 1.55 -8.75 13.49
C GLU A 53 1.06 -9.88 12.56
N TYR A 54 0.85 -9.57 11.28
CA TYR A 54 0.40 -10.53 10.28
C TYR A 54 1.53 -11.16 9.48
N ARG A 55 2.80 -10.78 9.72
CA ARG A 55 3.96 -11.15 8.90
C ARG A 55 3.71 -10.95 7.41
N ALA A 56 3.03 -9.85 7.09
CA ALA A 56 2.54 -9.54 5.76
C ALA A 56 3.46 -8.52 5.07
N PRO A 57 3.55 -8.53 3.72
CA PRO A 57 4.25 -7.49 2.99
C PRO A 57 3.63 -6.11 3.24
N LEU A 58 4.47 -5.09 3.38
CA LEU A 58 4.07 -3.69 3.51
C LEU A 58 4.53 -2.89 2.28
N ASP A 59 3.61 -2.15 1.68
CA ASP A 59 3.92 -1.12 0.68
C ASP A 59 2.98 0.10 0.86
N VAL A 60 3.07 1.08 -0.03
CA VAL A 60 2.25 2.29 -0.02
C VAL A 60 1.37 2.42 -1.26
N VAL A 61 0.17 2.95 -1.07
CA VAL A 61 -0.64 3.52 -2.15
C VAL A 61 -0.49 5.03 -2.11
N MET A 62 0.02 5.58 -3.21
CA MET A 62 0.19 7.03 -3.34
C MET A 62 -1.10 7.60 -3.92
N VAL A 63 -1.72 8.55 -3.22
CA VAL A 63 -2.95 9.21 -3.68
C VAL A 63 -2.76 10.73 -3.63
N ARG A 64 -3.23 11.43 -4.67
CA ARG A 64 -3.32 12.89 -4.71
C ARG A 64 -4.72 13.30 -5.16
N LYS A 65 -5.34 14.21 -4.42
CA LYS A 65 -6.61 14.82 -4.83
C LYS A 65 -6.37 15.74 -6.03
N VAL A 66 -7.28 15.70 -6.99
CA VAL A 66 -7.34 16.66 -8.09
C VAL A 66 -8.41 17.69 -7.71
N GLY A 67 -7.96 18.82 -7.17
CA GLY A 67 -8.82 19.91 -6.70
C GLY A 67 -9.32 20.79 -7.84
N VAL A 68 -10.50 21.39 -7.69
CA VAL A 68 -11.00 22.43 -8.59
C VAL A 68 -10.04 23.63 -8.54
N PRO A 69 -9.62 24.23 -9.66
CA PRO A 69 -8.59 25.29 -9.66
C PRO A 69 -8.93 26.48 -8.75
N GLU A 70 -10.19 26.91 -8.74
CA GLU A 70 -10.68 28.03 -7.93
C GLU A 70 -10.98 27.63 -6.48
N PHE A 71 -11.18 26.33 -6.23
CA PHE A 71 -11.50 25.75 -4.92
C PHE A 71 -10.68 24.48 -4.67
N PRO A 72 -9.37 24.60 -4.36
CA PRO A 72 -8.48 23.45 -4.29
C PRO A 72 -8.89 22.37 -3.28
N GLU A 73 -9.66 22.75 -2.25
CA GLU A 73 -10.20 21.81 -1.27
C GLU A 73 -11.38 20.98 -1.78
N LEU A 74 -12.10 21.47 -2.79
CA LEU A 74 -13.15 20.74 -3.50
C LEU A 74 -12.52 19.84 -4.56
N ALA A 75 -12.58 18.52 -4.37
CA ALA A 75 -11.97 17.56 -5.29
C ALA A 75 -12.89 17.22 -6.47
N MET A 76 -12.45 17.55 -7.69
CA MET A 76 -13.06 17.06 -8.94
C MET A 76 -12.61 15.63 -9.28
N GLY A 77 -11.63 15.11 -8.57
CA GLY A 77 -11.26 13.69 -8.57
C GLY A 77 -9.98 13.43 -7.80
N ALA A 78 -9.27 12.37 -8.16
CA ALA A 78 -8.01 11.97 -7.58
C ALA A 78 -7.18 11.18 -8.60
N ILE A 79 -5.87 11.15 -8.39
CA ILE A 79 -4.95 10.22 -9.03
C ILE A 79 -4.35 9.32 -7.96
N ALA A 80 -4.08 8.07 -8.31
CA ALA A 80 -3.45 7.11 -7.43
C ALA A 80 -2.39 6.30 -8.18
N SER A 81 -1.21 6.07 -7.58
CA SER A 81 -0.26 5.09 -8.08
C SER A 81 -0.29 3.85 -7.20
N ILE A 82 -0.56 2.72 -7.85
CA ILE A 82 -0.69 1.42 -7.21
C ILE A 82 -0.24 0.32 -8.17
N GLY A 83 0.54 -0.65 -7.66
CA GLY A 83 1.11 -1.69 -8.52
C GLY A 83 1.95 -1.14 -9.69
N GLY A 84 2.43 0.11 -9.60
CA GLY A 84 3.20 0.79 -10.67
C GLY A 84 2.35 1.39 -11.77
N ARG A 85 1.02 1.40 -11.62
CA ARG A 85 0.09 1.99 -12.58
C ARG A 85 -0.57 3.21 -11.97
N LEU A 86 -0.65 4.26 -12.78
CA LEU A 86 -1.37 5.48 -12.45
C LEU A 86 -2.84 5.31 -12.81
N GLU A 87 -3.69 5.38 -11.79
CA GLU A 87 -5.15 5.35 -11.90
C GLU A 87 -5.74 6.73 -11.67
N THR A 88 -6.79 7.06 -12.42
CA THR A 88 -7.51 8.33 -12.30
C THR A 88 -8.95 8.07 -11.89
N VAL A 89 -9.37 8.71 -10.79
CA VAL A 89 -10.74 8.66 -10.28
C VAL A 89 -11.38 10.02 -10.50
N ARG A 90 -12.55 10.06 -11.14
CA ARG A 90 -13.25 11.31 -11.45
C ARG A 90 -14.53 11.45 -10.63
N ASN A 91 -14.75 12.63 -10.08
CA ASN A 91 -15.99 12.97 -9.37
C ASN A 91 -16.98 13.57 -10.37
N ALA A 92 -17.85 12.73 -10.92
CA ALA A 92 -18.81 13.14 -11.95
C ALA A 92 -19.71 14.31 -11.50
N HIS A 93 -20.15 14.32 -10.23
CA HIS A 93 -21.03 15.37 -9.71
C HIS A 93 -20.35 16.75 -9.72
N VAL A 94 -19.09 16.82 -9.30
CA VAL A 94 -18.33 18.10 -9.33
C VAL A 94 -18.04 18.51 -10.77
N LEU A 95 -17.61 17.57 -11.61
CA LEU A 95 -17.24 17.86 -13.00
C LEU A 95 -18.43 18.34 -13.85
N GLN A 96 -19.64 17.87 -13.57
CA GLN A 96 -20.85 18.28 -14.29
C GLN A 96 -21.22 19.75 -14.07
N GLU A 97 -20.80 20.36 -12.96
CA GLU A 97 -21.06 21.78 -12.67
C GLU A 97 -19.95 22.71 -13.16
N MET A 98 -18.88 22.16 -13.75
CA MET A 98 -17.73 22.92 -14.21
C MET A 98 -17.81 23.27 -15.70
N HIS A 99 -17.25 24.41 -16.06
CA HIS A 99 -16.93 24.74 -17.45
C HIS A 99 -15.61 24.06 -17.85
N GLU A 100 -15.58 23.45 -19.04
CA GLU A 100 -14.42 22.73 -19.59
C GLU A 100 -13.75 21.73 -18.60
N PRO A 101 -14.52 20.80 -18.01
CA PRO A 101 -14.05 19.95 -16.92
C PRO A 101 -12.83 19.10 -17.29
N ASP A 102 -12.74 18.61 -18.53
CA ASP A 102 -11.61 17.77 -18.96
C ASP A 102 -10.31 18.54 -19.06
N ALA A 103 -10.34 19.76 -19.60
CA ALA A 103 -9.17 20.60 -19.68
C ALA A 103 -8.70 21.03 -18.29
N ALA A 104 -9.64 21.39 -17.39
CA ALA A 104 -9.33 21.70 -16.00
C ALA A 104 -8.70 20.51 -15.29
N PHE A 105 -9.31 19.32 -15.41
CA PHE A 105 -8.83 18.09 -14.78
C PHE A 105 -7.42 17.75 -15.25
N ALA A 106 -7.19 17.71 -16.56
CA ALA A 106 -5.88 17.35 -17.12
C ALA A 106 -4.76 18.28 -16.63
N ARG A 107 -5.01 19.59 -16.54
CA ARG A 107 -4.01 20.55 -16.05
C ARG A 107 -3.62 20.30 -14.60
N VAL A 108 -4.61 20.09 -13.71
CA VAL A 108 -4.34 19.86 -12.29
C VAL A 108 -3.74 18.48 -12.08
N ALA A 109 -4.27 17.45 -12.72
CA ALA A 109 -3.73 16.09 -12.65
C ALA A 109 -2.25 16.03 -13.05
N ALA A 110 -1.86 16.67 -14.15
CA ALA A 110 -0.45 16.70 -14.57
C ALA A 110 0.50 17.36 -13.55
N HIS A 111 0.02 18.31 -12.74
CA HIS A 111 0.80 18.87 -11.64
C HIS A 111 0.89 17.89 -10.47
N GLU A 112 -0.23 17.30 -10.10
CA GLU A 112 -0.34 16.34 -9.01
C GLU A 112 0.46 15.05 -9.28
N GLU A 113 0.51 14.60 -10.54
CA GLU A 113 1.28 13.43 -10.99
C GLU A 113 2.77 13.60 -10.73
N LYS A 114 3.32 14.81 -10.94
CA LYS A 114 4.74 15.09 -10.68
C LYS A 114 5.09 14.94 -9.21
N GLU A 115 4.24 15.46 -8.32
CA GLU A 115 4.45 15.32 -6.88
C GLU A 115 4.21 13.89 -6.41
N LEU A 116 3.24 13.19 -7.00
CA LEU A 116 2.99 11.78 -6.76
C LEU A 116 4.24 10.96 -7.09
N ALA A 117 4.79 11.11 -8.30
CA ALA A 117 5.99 10.40 -8.75
C ALA A 117 7.23 10.73 -7.90
N ARG A 118 7.39 12.00 -7.51
CA ARG A 118 8.50 12.42 -6.62
C ARG A 118 8.45 11.70 -5.28
N ARG A 119 7.27 11.63 -4.64
CA ARG A 119 7.10 10.94 -3.35
C ARG A 119 7.19 9.44 -3.47
N GLU A 120 6.65 8.88 -4.54
CA GLU A 120 6.74 7.45 -4.85
C GLU A 120 8.19 7.00 -4.96
N GLY A 121 9.01 7.72 -5.74
CA GLY A 121 10.44 7.45 -5.83
C GLY A 121 11.17 7.61 -4.49
N LEU A 122 10.78 8.61 -3.69
CA LEU A 122 11.34 8.84 -2.36
C LEU A 122 11.02 7.69 -1.38
N TYR A 123 9.78 7.22 -1.36
CA TYR A 123 9.32 6.20 -0.40
C TYR A 123 9.75 4.79 -0.79
N ARG A 124 9.74 4.47 -2.08
CA ARG A 124 10.17 3.14 -2.55
C ARG A 124 11.67 3.00 -2.75
N ALA A 125 12.42 4.12 -2.75
CA ALA A 125 13.89 4.14 -2.81
C ALA A 125 14.47 3.27 -3.96
N GLY A 126 13.84 3.34 -5.14
CA GLY A 126 14.25 2.58 -6.33
C GLY A 126 13.66 1.17 -6.43
N MET A 127 12.90 0.72 -5.45
CA MET A 127 12.32 -0.63 -5.43
C MET A 127 10.94 -0.65 -6.10
N GLY A 128 10.62 -1.77 -6.72
CA GLY A 128 9.34 -1.96 -7.41
C GLY A 128 8.13 -1.89 -6.47
N PRO A 129 6.95 -1.49 -6.99
CA PRO A 129 5.68 -1.66 -6.31
C PRO A 129 5.30 -3.13 -6.20
N LEU A 130 4.59 -3.50 -5.14
CA LEU A 130 4.03 -4.85 -5.05
C LEU A 130 2.75 -4.97 -5.90
N SER A 131 2.63 -6.09 -6.61
CA SER A 131 1.41 -6.41 -7.35
C SER A 131 0.23 -6.62 -6.39
N VAL A 132 -0.93 -6.09 -6.78
CA VAL A 132 -2.20 -6.19 -6.03
C VAL A 132 -3.19 -7.16 -6.67
N ALA A 133 -2.97 -7.54 -7.94
CA ALA A 133 -3.92 -8.33 -8.72
C ALA A 133 -4.19 -9.68 -8.05
N GLY A 134 -5.48 -10.03 -7.88
CA GLY A 134 -5.92 -11.27 -7.25
C GLY A 134 -5.65 -11.39 -5.75
N ARG A 135 -5.00 -10.41 -5.10
CA ARG A 135 -4.63 -10.48 -3.68
C ARG A 135 -5.70 -9.91 -2.75
N THR A 136 -5.72 -10.40 -1.52
CA THR A 136 -6.38 -9.71 -0.40
C THR A 136 -5.50 -8.54 0.04
N VAL A 137 -6.02 -7.33 -0.11
CA VAL A 137 -5.32 -6.08 0.24
C VAL A 137 -6.00 -5.42 1.42
N VAL A 138 -5.19 -5.01 2.41
CA VAL A 138 -5.64 -4.21 3.55
C VAL A 138 -5.07 -2.80 3.40
N ILE A 139 -5.93 -1.83 3.13
CA ILE A 139 -5.56 -0.41 3.08
C ILE A 139 -5.64 0.15 4.50
N VAL A 140 -4.56 0.77 4.97
CA VAL A 140 -4.44 1.29 6.33
C VAL A 140 -4.17 2.79 6.34
N ASP A 141 -4.91 3.52 7.19
CA ASP A 141 -4.63 4.93 7.56
C ASP A 141 -4.60 5.11 9.08
N ASP A 142 -4.09 6.24 9.58
CA ASP A 142 -4.13 6.55 11.03
C ASP A 142 -5.47 7.09 11.50
N GLY A 143 -6.33 7.51 10.59
CA GLY A 143 -7.74 7.73 10.88
C GLY A 143 -8.45 8.37 9.71
N VAL A 144 -9.75 8.16 9.64
CA VAL A 144 -10.54 8.54 8.48
C VAL A 144 -11.57 9.58 8.88
N ALA A 145 -11.39 10.81 8.39
CA ALA A 145 -12.35 11.89 8.59
C ALA A 145 -13.44 11.91 7.51
N THR A 146 -13.05 12.11 6.24
CA THR A 146 -13.99 12.19 5.10
C THR A 146 -13.96 10.95 4.22
N GLY A 147 -12.92 10.13 4.32
CA GLY A 147 -12.73 8.94 3.48
C GLY A 147 -12.30 9.23 2.04
N ALA A 148 -12.10 10.48 1.63
CA ALA A 148 -11.82 10.82 0.23
C ALA A 148 -10.55 10.12 -0.32
N THR A 149 -9.44 10.17 0.41
CA THR A 149 -8.19 9.50 0.04
C THR A 149 -8.35 7.98 -0.02
N MET A 150 -9.05 7.41 0.96
CA MET A 150 -9.31 5.97 1.02
C MET A 150 -10.20 5.50 -0.12
N ARG A 151 -11.25 6.26 -0.47
CA ARG A 151 -12.13 5.98 -1.60
C ARG A 151 -11.36 5.94 -2.92
N ALA A 152 -10.45 6.89 -3.13
CA ALA A 152 -9.61 6.92 -4.32
C ALA A 152 -8.67 5.70 -4.39
N ALA A 153 -8.07 5.31 -3.26
CA ALA A 153 -7.24 4.11 -3.19
C ALA A 153 -8.04 2.83 -3.46
N ILE A 154 -9.25 2.71 -2.91
CA ILE A 154 -10.15 1.57 -3.16
C ILE A 154 -10.50 1.47 -4.64
N ALA A 155 -10.87 2.58 -5.27
CA ALA A 155 -11.18 2.60 -6.70
C ALA A 155 -9.99 2.16 -7.56
N ALA A 156 -8.78 2.63 -7.22
CA ALA A 156 -7.56 2.23 -7.91
C ALA A 156 -7.23 0.73 -7.72
N LEU A 157 -7.44 0.19 -6.52
CA LEU A 157 -7.29 -1.25 -6.25
C LEU A 157 -8.24 -2.12 -7.08
N ARG A 158 -9.49 -1.68 -7.20
CA ARG A 158 -10.48 -2.40 -8.03
C ARG A 158 -10.11 -2.36 -9.51
N ALA A 159 -9.60 -1.22 -10.00
CA ALA A 159 -9.10 -1.09 -11.37
C ALA A 159 -7.88 -1.98 -11.66
N GLN A 160 -7.10 -2.31 -10.62
CA GLN A 160 -5.98 -3.26 -10.68
C GLN A 160 -6.37 -4.70 -10.31
N GLU A 161 -7.67 -5.00 -10.30
CA GLU A 161 -8.19 -6.36 -10.09
C GLU A 161 -7.75 -6.99 -8.76
N ALA A 162 -7.65 -6.20 -7.70
CA ALA A 162 -7.45 -6.73 -6.35
C ALA A 162 -8.56 -7.71 -5.97
N GLY A 163 -8.18 -8.89 -5.47
CA GLY A 163 -9.11 -9.99 -5.19
C GLY A 163 -10.09 -9.67 -4.06
N ALA A 164 -9.59 -9.10 -2.97
CA ALA A 164 -10.40 -8.55 -1.89
C ALA A 164 -9.76 -7.27 -1.36
N VAL A 165 -10.59 -6.28 -1.00
CA VAL A 165 -10.17 -4.99 -0.46
C VAL A 165 -10.78 -4.82 0.91
N VAL A 166 -9.93 -4.70 1.93
CA VAL A 166 -10.28 -4.38 3.31
C VAL A 166 -9.81 -2.97 3.61
N ALA A 167 -10.72 -2.08 3.99
CA ALA A 167 -10.35 -0.76 4.50
C ALA A 167 -10.26 -0.79 6.02
N ALA A 168 -9.15 -0.29 6.56
CA ALA A 168 -8.84 -0.39 7.98
C ALA A 168 -8.27 0.92 8.51
N ALA A 169 -8.80 1.40 9.63
CA ALA A 169 -8.19 2.52 10.36
C ALA A 169 -8.55 2.44 11.84
N PRO A 170 -7.66 2.89 12.75
CA PRO A 170 -7.93 2.87 14.18
C PRO A 170 -9.19 3.65 14.56
N VAL A 171 -9.45 4.75 13.84
CA VAL A 171 -10.62 5.61 14.09
C VAL A 171 -11.28 6.07 12.78
N PHE A 172 -12.61 6.00 12.73
CA PHE A 172 -13.44 6.64 11.70
C PHE A 172 -14.30 7.74 12.34
N LEU A 173 -14.42 8.87 11.64
CA LEU A 173 -15.28 9.98 12.05
C LEU A 173 -16.57 10.00 11.23
N GLY A 174 -17.70 10.14 11.92
CA GLY A 174 -19.00 10.47 11.30
C GLY A 174 -19.43 9.51 10.19
N SER A 175 -19.86 10.06 9.05
CA SER A 175 -20.47 9.33 7.93
C SER A 175 -19.49 8.62 7.00
N ALA A 176 -18.17 8.72 7.23
CA ALA A 176 -17.17 8.07 6.37
C ALA A 176 -17.33 6.54 6.40
N GLU A 177 -17.71 5.98 7.54
CA GLU A 177 -17.83 4.52 7.74
C GLU A 177 -18.89 3.90 6.79
N GLU A 178 -20.10 4.45 6.78
CA GLU A 178 -21.21 3.94 5.96
C GLU A 178 -20.87 3.98 4.46
N SER A 179 -20.42 5.14 3.97
CA SER A 179 -20.13 5.33 2.55
C SER A 179 -18.89 4.58 2.02
N LEU A 180 -17.99 4.15 2.90
CA LEU A 180 -16.84 3.32 2.53
C LEU A 180 -17.17 1.84 2.62
N GLY A 181 -18.03 1.44 3.58
CA GLY A 181 -18.45 0.05 3.76
C GLY A 181 -19.09 -0.57 2.52
N GLU A 182 -19.77 0.24 1.70
CA GLU A 182 -20.38 -0.20 0.43
C GLU A 182 -19.36 -0.48 -0.69
N LEU A 183 -18.11 -0.02 -0.55
CA LEU A 183 -17.09 -0.10 -1.61
C LEU A 183 -16.05 -1.21 -1.39
N VAL A 184 -16.05 -1.80 -0.20
CA VAL A 184 -15.02 -2.74 0.27
C VAL A 184 -15.64 -4.05 0.69
N ASP A 185 -14.83 -5.11 0.68
CA ASP A 185 -15.27 -6.43 1.14
C ASP A 185 -15.40 -6.47 2.67
N ALA A 186 -14.59 -5.65 3.36
CA ALA A 186 -14.74 -5.42 4.79
C ALA A 186 -14.22 -4.04 5.20
N LEU A 187 -14.88 -3.44 6.19
CA LEU A 187 -14.45 -2.22 6.84
C LEU A 187 -14.15 -2.51 8.31
N VAL A 188 -12.95 -2.16 8.77
CA VAL A 188 -12.48 -2.49 10.11
C VAL A 188 -12.03 -1.25 10.86
N SER A 189 -12.69 -0.99 11.97
CA SER A 189 -12.26 0.02 12.93
C SER A 189 -12.51 -0.41 14.37
N PRO A 190 -11.49 -0.35 15.24
CA PRO A 190 -11.68 -0.50 16.68
C PRO A 190 -12.53 0.62 17.28
N TRP A 191 -12.51 1.83 16.69
CA TRP A 191 -13.21 3.01 17.20
C TRP A 191 -13.98 3.78 16.12
N SER A 192 -15.30 3.63 16.10
CA SER A 192 -16.18 4.56 15.37
C SER A 192 -16.58 5.73 16.27
N ALA A 193 -16.18 6.94 15.91
CA ALA A 193 -16.34 8.13 16.73
C ALA A 193 -17.27 9.15 16.08
N THR A 194 -18.40 9.46 16.74
CA THR A 194 -19.32 10.51 16.26
C THR A 194 -19.01 11.89 16.82
N ASN A 195 -18.22 11.98 17.89
CA ASN A 195 -18.06 13.20 18.70
C ASN A 195 -16.63 13.75 18.71
N LEU A 196 -15.70 13.15 17.97
CA LEU A 196 -14.33 13.67 17.88
C LEU A 196 -14.26 14.79 16.84
N PRO A 197 -13.61 15.93 17.16
CA PRO A 197 -13.50 17.04 16.22
C PRO A 197 -12.50 16.78 15.09
N ALA A 198 -11.54 15.88 15.30
CA ALA A 198 -10.52 15.50 14.31
C ALA A 198 -9.87 14.17 14.69
N VAL A 199 -9.23 13.51 13.71
CA VAL A 199 -8.52 12.22 13.89
C VAL A 199 -7.52 12.29 15.04
N GLY A 200 -6.71 13.35 15.11
CA GLY A 200 -5.70 13.51 16.16
C GLY A 200 -6.26 13.54 17.58
N SER A 201 -7.56 13.77 17.77
CA SER A 201 -8.21 13.73 19.10
C SER A 201 -8.37 12.32 19.66
N ALA A 202 -8.24 11.29 18.80
CA ALA A 202 -8.20 9.89 19.22
C ALA A 202 -6.86 9.51 19.88
N TYR A 203 -5.84 10.37 19.78
CA TYR A 203 -4.47 10.11 20.20
C TYR A 203 -4.05 11.03 21.35
N ARG A 204 -3.24 10.52 22.28
CA ARG A 204 -2.56 11.35 23.30
C ARG A 204 -1.38 12.09 22.68
N THR A 205 -0.61 11.41 21.84
CA THR A 205 0.51 11.97 21.09
C THR A 205 0.31 11.70 19.60
N PHE A 206 0.26 12.77 18.79
CA PHE A 206 0.00 12.67 17.35
C PHE A 206 0.94 13.57 16.54
N PRO A 207 2.25 13.28 16.56
CA PRO A 207 3.22 14.12 15.87
C PRO A 207 3.04 13.98 14.35
N GLN A 208 3.56 14.95 13.61
CA GLN A 208 3.58 14.84 12.15
C GLN A 208 4.60 13.77 11.72
N VAL A 209 4.15 12.79 10.93
CA VAL A 209 5.03 11.77 10.35
C VAL A 209 5.87 12.38 9.24
N THR A 210 7.18 12.16 9.28
CA THR A 210 8.13 12.70 8.29
C THR A 210 8.37 11.74 7.13
N ASP A 211 8.86 12.25 6.00
CA ASP A 211 9.23 11.39 4.87
C ASP A 211 10.39 10.42 5.22
N SER A 212 11.30 10.84 6.10
CA SER A 212 12.39 9.97 6.58
C SER A 212 11.87 8.80 7.40
N GLU A 213 10.88 9.06 8.26
CA GLU A 213 10.24 8.04 9.08
C GLU A 213 9.47 7.03 8.21
N VAL A 214 8.72 7.51 7.21
CA VAL A 214 8.06 6.65 6.21
C VAL A 214 9.08 5.73 5.54
N ARG A 215 10.20 6.28 5.06
CA ARG A 215 11.26 5.50 4.42
C ARG A 215 11.85 4.44 5.35
N GLN A 216 12.18 4.81 6.59
CA GLN A 216 12.75 3.90 7.58
C GLN A 216 11.82 2.72 7.85
N LEU A 217 10.52 2.97 8.02
CA LEU A 217 9.52 1.93 8.27
C LEU A 217 9.35 0.99 7.08
N LEU A 218 9.30 1.53 5.86
CA LEU A 218 9.21 0.72 4.65
C LEU A 218 10.47 -0.13 4.43
N THR A 219 11.66 0.44 4.62
CA THR A 219 12.92 -0.32 4.56
C THR A 219 12.97 -1.41 5.61
N ALA A 220 12.59 -1.12 6.86
CA ALA A 220 12.58 -2.10 7.95
C ALA A 220 11.57 -3.24 7.71
N ALA A 221 10.36 -2.92 7.25
CA ALA A 221 9.35 -3.94 6.91
C ALA A 221 9.83 -4.87 5.80
N ARG A 222 10.47 -4.31 4.76
CA ARG A 222 11.08 -5.11 3.68
C ARG A 222 12.27 -5.94 4.19
N GLY A 223 13.15 -5.37 5.02
CA GLY A 223 14.28 -6.11 5.62
C GLY A 223 13.84 -7.28 6.51
N ARG A 224 12.71 -7.14 7.24
CA ARG A 224 12.12 -8.23 8.03
C ARG A 224 11.48 -9.31 7.17
N ARG A 225 10.83 -8.93 6.07
CA ARG A 225 10.32 -9.88 5.07
C ARG A 225 11.47 -10.70 4.45
N LEU A 226 12.57 -10.01 4.13
CA LEU A 226 13.83 -10.63 3.69
C LEU A 226 14.64 -11.22 4.86
N GLY A 227 14.09 -11.20 6.08
CA GLY A 227 14.72 -11.49 7.37
C GLY A 227 15.06 -12.94 7.66
N ASN A 228 15.26 -13.74 6.60
CA ASN A 228 16.31 -14.75 6.57
C ASN A 228 17.56 -14.14 5.88
N MET A 229 17.95 -12.92 6.26
CA MET A 229 18.93 -12.12 5.50
C MET A 229 20.35 -12.67 5.55
N THR A 230 20.64 -13.61 6.44
CA THR A 230 21.87 -14.40 6.43
C THR A 230 22.01 -15.26 5.17
N ASP A 231 20.90 -15.69 4.55
CA ASP A 231 20.91 -16.52 3.34
C ASP A 231 21.11 -15.71 2.05
N TYR A 232 20.93 -14.39 2.09
CA TYR A 232 20.97 -13.51 0.91
C TYR A 232 22.25 -12.67 0.82
N LEU A 233 22.99 -12.49 1.92
CA LEU A 233 24.21 -11.67 1.95
C LEU A 233 25.33 -12.22 1.04
N ASP A 234 25.31 -13.52 0.75
CA ASP A 234 26.26 -14.16 -0.18
C ASP A 234 25.82 -14.06 -1.65
N LEU A 235 24.66 -13.47 -1.94
CA LEU A 235 24.20 -13.27 -3.32
C LEU A 235 24.68 -11.93 -3.88
N PRO A 236 24.92 -11.83 -5.21
CA PRO A 236 25.12 -10.55 -5.88
C PRO A 236 24.06 -9.50 -5.53
N ASP A 237 24.45 -8.22 -5.43
CA ASP A 237 23.56 -7.11 -5.04
C ASP A 237 22.28 -7.02 -5.90
N ALA A 238 22.38 -7.32 -7.19
CA ALA A 238 21.23 -7.31 -8.09
C ALA A 238 20.22 -8.42 -7.75
N TYR A 239 20.67 -9.58 -7.26
CA TYR A 239 19.78 -10.69 -6.86
C TYR A 239 19.04 -10.35 -5.58
N GLN A 240 19.76 -9.76 -4.63
CA GLN A 240 19.17 -9.24 -3.40
C GLN A 240 18.10 -8.19 -3.74
N THR A 241 18.44 -7.24 -4.61
CA THR A 241 17.52 -6.21 -5.11
C THR A 241 16.30 -6.83 -5.79
N TYR A 242 16.52 -7.84 -6.65
CA TYR A 242 15.45 -8.54 -7.36
C TYR A 242 14.47 -9.23 -6.40
N LEU A 243 14.95 -9.96 -5.40
CA LEU A 243 14.10 -10.64 -4.42
C LEU A 243 13.18 -9.68 -3.66
N THR A 244 13.56 -8.41 -3.55
CA THR A 244 12.76 -7.40 -2.86
C THR A 244 11.55 -6.91 -3.67
N THR A 245 11.50 -7.18 -4.97
CA THR A 245 10.39 -6.79 -5.86
C THR A 245 9.29 -7.84 -5.91
N LEU A 246 9.64 -9.10 -5.61
CA LEU A 246 8.74 -10.23 -5.65
C LEU A 246 7.82 -10.29 -4.43
N ASP A 247 6.65 -10.92 -4.55
CA ASP A 247 5.88 -11.40 -3.39
C ASP A 247 6.53 -12.66 -2.78
N ASP A 248 5.98 -13.18 -1.68
CA ASP A 248 6.64 -14.24 -0.90
C ASP A 248 6.68 -15.57 -1.65
N ASP A 249 5.63 -15.87 -2.41
CA ASP A 249 5.54 -17.10 -3.20
C ASP A 249 6.51 -17.06 -4.38
N ALA A 250 6.56 -15.93 -5.09
CA ALA A 250 7.51 -15.71 -6.17
C ALA A 250 8.96 -15.67 -5.66
N ALA A 251 9.23 -15.01 -4.52
CA ALA A 251 10.56 -14.99 -3.91
C ALA A 251 11.00 -16.41 -3.51
N ALA A 252 10.11 -17.22 -2.93
CA ALA A 252 10.38 -18.61 -2.58
C ALA A 252 10.66 -19.48 -3.82
N ALA A 253 9.98 -19.22 -4.95
CA ALA A 253 10.20 -19.93 -6.20
C ALA A 253 11.54 -19.57 -6.87
N VAL A 254 11.94 -18.29 -6.82
CA VAL A 254 13.14 -17.80 -7.52
C VAL A 254 14.42 -17.97 -6.71
N LEU A 255 14.36 -17.90 -5.37
CA LEU A 255 15.53 -17.94 -4.50
C LEU A 255 16.46 -19.15 -4.73
N PRO A 256 15.99 -20.40 -4.85
CA PRO A 256 16.86 -21.54 -5.09
C PRO A 256 17.72 -21.38 -6.35
N VAL A 257 17.18 -20.76 -7.39
CA VAL A 257 17.86 -20.54 -8.68
C VAL A 257 18.89 -19.42 -8.57
N LEU A 258 18.59 -18.35 -7.84
CA LEU A 258 19.58 -17.30 -7.55
C LEU A 258 20.76 -17.86 -6.75
N LYS A 259 20.50 -18.73 -5.77
CA LYS A 259 21.55 -19.44 -5.02
C LYS A 259 22.37 -20.38 -5.93
N GLN A 260 21.72 -21.09 -6.85
CA GLN A 260 22.41 -21.93 -7.84
C GLN A 260 23.33 -21.11 -8.76
N SER A 261 22.84 -19.99 -9.27
CA SER A 261 23.64 -19.06 -10.09
C SER A 261 24.83 -18.49 -9.30
N ALA A 262 24.62 -18.04 -8.06
CA ALA A 262 25.67 -17.52 -7.19
C ALA A 262 26.76 -18.56 -6.89
N ALA A 263 26.38 -19.82 -6.68
CA ALA A 263 27.33 -20.92 -6.48
C ALA A 263 28.12 -21.27 -7.75
N GLY A 264 27.51 -21.11 -8.94
CA GLY A 264 28.15 -21.38 -10.22
C GLY A 264 29.08 -20.25 -10.69
N GLY A 265 28.70 -18.98 -10.49
CA GLY A 265 29.53 -17.83 -10.84
C GLY A 265 29.63 -17.50 -12.35
N GLU A 266 28.97 -18.25 -13.23
CA GLU A 266 29.14 -18.14 -14.69
C GLU A 266 28.00 -17.40 -15.40
N HIS A 267 26.77 -17.60 -14.93
CA HIS A 267 25.56 -17.17 -15.63
C HIS A 267 24.54 -16.56 -14.68
N GLY A 268 23.77 -15.59 -15.18
CA GLY A 268 22.70 -14.92 -14.48
C GLY A 268 21.41 -15.75 -14.44
N VAL A 269 20.32 -15.12 -14.01
CA VAL A 269 19.01 -15.79 -13.89
C VAL A 269 18.00 -15.19 -14.86
N LEU A 270 17.34 -16.06 -15.61
CA LEU A 270 16.17 -15.71 -16.42
C LEU A 270 14.91 -16.07 -15.62
N VAL A 271 14.04 -15.10 -15.38
CA VAL A 271 12.76 -15.31 -14.72
C VAL A 271 11.66 -15.17 -15.76
N THR A 272 10.81 -16.18 -15.85
CA THR A 272 9.64 -16.20 -16.73
C THR A 272 8.39 -16.08 -15.89
N THR A 273 7.68 -14.97 -16.04
CA THR A 273 6.42 -14.70 -15.36
C THR A 273 5.28 -15.06 -16.31
N ASN A 274 4.51 -16.10 -15.99
CA ASN A 274 3.25 -16.38 -16.67
C ASN A 274 2.17 -15.39 -16.19
N LEU A 275 1.15 -15.11 -16.99
CA LEU A 275 -0.08 -14.44 -16.53
C LEU A 275 -0.82 -15.35 -15.51
N GLY A 276 -0.33 -15.39 -14.27
CA GLY A 276 -0.78 -16.28 -13.19
C GLY A 276 0.27 -16.42 -12.07
N PRO A 277 0.05 -17.26 -11.05
CA PRO A 277 0.97 -17.43 -9.91
C PRO A 277 2.25 -18.21 -10.25
N ASP A 278 2.40 -18.73 -11.47
CA ASP A 278 3.51 -19.59 -11.86
C ASP A 278 4.72 -18.79 -12.35
N THR A 279 5.48 -18.26 -11.40
CA THR A 279 6.83 -17.71 -11.67
C THR A 279 7.82 -18.86 -11.81
N GLN A 280 8.52 -18.94 -12.95
CA GLN A 280 9.61 -19.90 -13.17
C GLN A 280 10.94 -19.15 -13.28
N ALA A 281 12.02 -19.74 -12.77
CA ALA A 281 13.35 -19.19 -12.91
C ALA A 281 14.34 -20.28 -13.34
N GLU A 282 15.33 -19.90 -14.15
CA GLU A 282 16.43 -20.78 -14.54
C GLU A 282 17.75 -20.00 -14.63
N VAL A 283 18.87 -20.70 -14.42
CA VAL A 283 20.19 -20.17 -14.72
C VAL A 283 20.37 -20.18 -16.24
N SER A 284 20.62 -19.03 -16.85
CA SER A 284 20.62 -18.90 -18.32
C SER A 284 21.95 -18.35 -18.86
N PRO A 285 22.54 -18.99 -19.89
CA PRO A 285 23.77 -18.51 -20.53
C PRO A 285 23.59 -17.19 -21.27
N GLU A 286 22.35 -16.76 -21.51
CA GLU A 286 22.03 -15.49 -22.16
C GLU A 286 22.00 -14.30 -21.20
N VAL A 287 22.10 -14.55 -19.90
CA VAL A 287 22.09 -13.53 -18.85
C VAL A 287 23.48 -13.49 -18.21
N PRO A 288 24.15 -12.31 -18.13
CA PRO A 288 25.42 -12.19 -17.43
C PRO A 288 25.32 -12.57 -15.95
N PHE A 289 26.39 -13.16 -15.40
CA PHE A 289 26.44 -13.45 -13.97
C PHE A 289 26.20 -12.19 -13.14
N GLY A 290 25.37 -12.31 -12.09
CA GLY A 290 25.01 -11.20 -11.23
C GLY A 290 23.89 -10.32 -11.81
N GLU A 291 23.25 -10.72 -12.91
CA GLU A 291 22.06 -10.05 -13.45
C GLU A 291 20.82 -10.97 -13.43
N VAL A 292 19.65 -10.34 -13.33
CA VAL A 292 18.36 -11.01 -13.50
C VAL A 292 17.63 -10.39 -14.69
N ARG A 293 17.15 -11.22 -15.61
CA ARG A 293 16.32 -10.77 -16.75
C ARG A 293 14.94 -11.39 -16.63
N GLU A 294 13.91 -10.56 -16.78
CA GLU A 294 12.52 -11.02 -16.82
C GLU A 294 12.03 -11.19 -18.26
N THR A 295 11.22 -12.22 -18.48
CA THR A 295 10.46 -12.42 -19.71
C THR A 295 9.02 -12.78 -19.37
N VAL A 296 8.08 -12.32 -20.19
CA VAL A 296 6.68 -12.66 -20.08
C VAL A 296 6.37 -13.71 -21.14
N ARG A 297 5.69 -14.79 -20.73
CA ARG A 297 5.23 -15.84 -21.64
C ARG A 297 3.74 -15.75 -21.92
#